data_AF-A0A016TDT4-F1
#
_entry.id   AF-A0A016TDT4-F1
#
_cell.length_a   1.000
_cell.length_b   1.000
_cell.length_c   1.000
_cell.angle_alpha   90.00
_cell.angle_beta   90.00
_cell.angle_gamma   90.00
#
_symmetry.space_group_name_H-M   'P 1'
#
loop_
_entity.id
_entity.type
_entity.pdbx_description
1 polymer ?
#
loop_
_entity_poly.entity_id
_entity_poly.type
_entity_poly.pdbx_seq_one_letter_code
_entity_poly.pdbx_strand_id
1 'polypeptide(L)'
;MSCMLLTRTTTNTTIECAMPPHLDSNVDFGDCTHLYGPLLVRSDVSHVKLSGKTSEYIYTGCIRINNTKLVDLSFLEKFRDFTAMPNCQQYIAGNEELCVEDPSELREWFPGINIYDNMEPCGDHQCYGGAVTESYLEETAECTTRVGDLIITQWHGKPPNINILYKTKEIHGRLIIYHNQGLGDFDYFKNVEKIGKPSIRGGFAPLT
;
A
#
# COMPACT_ATOMS: atom_id res chain seq x y z
N MET A 1 -27.32 -7.89 18.91
CA MET A 1 -26.64 -8.93 19.73
C MET A 1 -26.09 -8.25 20.96
N SER A 2 -26.29 -8.85 22.13
CA SER A 2 -26.15 -8.23 23.46
C SER A 2 -24.71 -8.31 23.97
N CYS A 3 -24.12 -7.19 24.38
CA CYS A 3 -22.80 -7.12 25.01
C CYS A 3 -22.95 -7.41 26.52
N MET A 4 -22.24 -8.41 27.04
CA MET A 4 -22.28 -8.78 28.46
C MET A 4 -21.40 -7.82 29.26
N LEU A 5 -22.03 -7.01 30.13
CA LEU A 5 -21.37 -6.08 31.03
C LEU A 5 -20.86 -6.83 32.28
N LEU A 6 -19.56 -6.76 32.56
CA LEU A 6 -18.99 -7.09 33.87
C LEU A 6 -18.57 -5.77 34.53
N THR A 7 -19.33 -5.29 35.51
CA THR A 7 -19.01 -4.06 36.24
C THR A 7 -18.29 -4.38 37.54
N ARG A 8 -17.08 -3.83 37.70
CA ARG A 8 -16.42 -3.65 38.99
C ARG A 8 -15.92 -2.21 39.09
N THR A 9 -16.33 -1.52 40.15
CA THR A 9 -16.21 -0.08 40.36
C THR A 9 -14.79 0.36 40.76
N THR A 10 -14.13 1.19 39.95
CA THR A 10 -13.11 2.18 40.37
C THR A 10 -13.01 3.32 39.32
N THR A 11 -12.70 4.53 39.80
CA THR A 11 -12.32 5.74 39.06
C THR A 11 -11.37 5.48 37.87
N ASN A 12 -11.59 6.16 36.74
CA ASN A 12 -11.07 5.82 35.40
C ASN A 12 -11.47 4.40 34.98
N THR A 13 -12.74 4.23 34.65
CA THR A 13 -13.26 2.97 34.11
C THR A 13 -12.69 2.75 32.72
N THR A 14 -11.62 1.95 32.64
CA THR A 14 -11.21 1.24 31.45
C THR A 14 -12.37 0.37 30.99
N ILE A 15 -12.89 0.61 29.78
CA ILE A 15 -13.98 -0.20 29.21
C ILE A 15 -13.38 -1.01 28.07
N GLU A 16 -13.23 -2.31 28.30
CA GLU A 16 -12.63 -3.26 27.38
C GLU A 16 -13.70 -3.93 26.53
N CYS A 17 -13.44 -4.02 25.24
CA CYS A 17 -14.37 -4.60 24.28
C CYS A 17 -13.65 -5.46 23.26
N ALA A 18 -14.34 -6.50 22.80
CA ALA A 18 -13.86 -7.30 21.68
C ALA A 18 -14.04 -6.52 20.37
N MET A 19 -13.06 -6.62 19.48
CA MET A 19 -13.19 -6.17 18.10
C MET A 19 -14.32 -6.98 17.43
N PRO A 20 -15.25 -6.34 16.70
CA PRO A 20 -16.28 -7.05 15.95
C PRO A 20 -15.63 -7.94 14.87
N PRO A 21 -16.34 -8.99 14.42
CA PRO A 21 -15.82 -9.91 13.41
C PRO A 21 -15.40 -9.22 12.11
N HIS A 22 -16.09 -8.16 11.71
CA HIS A 22 -15.71 -7.28 10.60
C HIS A 22 -16.20 -5.85 10.90
N LEU A 23 -15.44 -4.85 10.46
CA LEU A 23 -15.86 -3.46 10.42
C LEU A 23 -16.71 -3.20 9.19
N ASP A 24 -17.82 -2.49 9.42
CA ASP A 24 -18.71 -1.94 8.41
C ASP A 24 -18.35 -0.49 8.08
N SER A 25 -19.10 0.14 7.16
CA SER A 25 -18.85 1.53 6.80
C SER A 25 -19.04 2.53 7.93
N ASN A 26 -19.89 2.21 8.91
CA ASN A 26 -20.06 3.01 10.11
C ASN A 26 -19.93 2.09 11.31
N VAL A 27 -18.96 2.36 12.17
CA VAL A 27 -18.71 1.56 13.36
C VAL A 27 -18.79 2.45 14.59
N ASP A 28 -19.59 2.01 15.55
CA ASP A 28 -19.68 2.60 16.88
C ASP A 28 -19.25 1.56 17.92
N PHE A 29 -18.16 1.83 18.60
CA PHE A 29 -17.69 1.02 19.72
C PHE A 29 -18.34 1.47 21.05
N GLY A 30 -19.30 2.39 21.05
CA GLY A 30 -19.93 2.90 22.26
C GLY A 30 -18.93 3.60 23.18
N ASP A 31 -18.93 3.23 24.46
CA ASP A 31 -18.02 3.82 25.47
C ASP A 31 -16.70 3.02 25.62
N CYS A 32 -16.39 2.08 24.71
CA CYS A 32 -15.15 1.31 24.77
C CYS A 32 -13.91 2.22 24.65
N THR A 33 -12.89 1.93 25.45
CA THR A 33 -11.59 2.61 25.39
C THR A 33 -10.46 1.65 25.03
N HIS A 34 -10.61 0.36 25.31
CA HIS A 34 -9.67 -0.69 24.94
C HIS A 34 -10.35 -1.70 24.02
N LEU A 35 -9.67 -2.06 22.94
CA LEU A 35 -10.17 -3.00 21.95
C LEU A 35 -9.22 -4.19 21.81
N TYR A 36 -9.79 -5.39 21.71
CA TYR A 36 -9.03 -6.65 21.65
C TYR A 36 -9.46 -7.54 20.48
N GLY A 37 -8.50 -8.12 19.77
CA GLY A 37 -8.74 -9.09 18.68
C GLY A 37 -8.40 -8.55 17.29
N PRO A 38 -8.53 -9.35 16.22
CA PRO A 38 -8.13 -8.95 14.88
C PRO A 38 -9.06 -7.86 14.30
N LEU A 39 -8.47 -6.82 13.71
CA LEU A 39 -9.18 -5.82 12.94
C LEU A 39 -9.33 -6.34 11.52
N LEU A 40 -10.58 -6.62 11.16
CA LEU A 40 -11.00 -7.11 9.86
C LEU A 40 -11.97 -6.09 9.26
N VAL A 41 -11.89 -5.82 7.96
CA VAL A 41 -12.87 -4.97 7.26
C VAL A 41 -13.68 -5.85 6.31
N ARG A 42 -14.98 -5.57 6.19
CA ARG A 42 -15.84 -6.32 5.27
C ARG A 42 -15.46 -6.00 3.81
N SER A 43 -15.50 -7.01 2.94
CA SER A 43 -14.94 -6.93 1.58
C SER A 43 -15.60 -5.88 0.67
N ASP A 44 -16.87 -5.55 0.88
CA ASP A 44 -17.61 -4.59 0.06
C ASP A 44 -17.62 -3.17 0.63
N VAL A 45 -16.88 -2.91 1.71
CA VAL A 45 -16.76 -1.58 2.33
C VAL A 45 -15.68 -0.77 1.62
N SER A 46 -16.04 0.44 1.18
CA SER A 46 -15.09 1.38 0.55
C SER A 46 -14.52 2.44 1.49
N HIS A 47 -15.21 2.73 2.58
CA HIS A 47 -14.77 3.65 3.63
C HIS A 47 -15.24 3.15 4.98
N VAL A 48 -14.40 3.31 6.01
CA VAL A 48 -14.75 3.03 7.39
C VAL A 48 -14.81 4.34 8.16
N LYS A 49 -15.97 4.66 8.70
CA LYS A 49 -16.17 5.81 9.57
C LYS A 49 -16.37 5.34 11.00
N LEU A 50 -15.46 5.73 11.88
CA LEU A 50 -15.55 5.46 13.30
C LEU A 50 -16.32 6.59 13.99
N SER A 51 -17.49 6.28 14.51
CA SER A 51 -18.24 7.14 15.42
C SER A 51 -17.90 6.70 16.85
N GLY A 52 -17.30 7.59 17.63
CA GLY A 52 -16.96 7.32 19.02
C GLY A 52 -16.56 8.60 19.72
N LYS A 53 -16.75 8.65 21.05
CA LYS A 53 -16.34 9.80 21.86
C LYS A 53 -14.82 9.86 22.02
N THR A 54 -14.16 8.72 21.89
CA THR A 54 -12.72 8.58 22.12
C THR A 54 -11.95 9.07 20.89
N SER A 55 -10.93 9.89 21.14
CA SER A 55 -10.03 10.36 20.08
C SER A 55 -9.15 9.25 19.53
N GLU A 56 -8.88 8.21 20.33
CA GLU A 56 -7.99 7.08 20.02
C GLU A 56 -8.32 5.88 20.92
N TYR A 57 -8.15 4.66 20.44
CA TYR A 57 -8.36 3.42 21.19
C TYR A 57 -7.03 2.77 21.53
N ILE A 58 -6.91 2.24 22.75
CA ILE A 58 -5.83 1.33 23.11
C ILE A 58 -6.15 -0.03 22.51
N TYR A 59 -5.39 -0.45 21.51
CA TYR A 59 -5.71 -1.59 20.67
C TYR A 59 -4.70 -2.72 20.84
N THR A 60 -5.17 -3.89 21.29
CA THR A 60 -4.35 -5.11 21.35
C THR A 60 -4.85 -6.14 20.33
N GLY A 61 -4.09 -6.37 19.27
CA GLY A 61 -4.57 -7.21 18.17
C GLY A 61 -3.63 -7.28 16.98
N CYS A 62 -4.21 -7.25 15.79
CA CYS A 62 -3.51 -7.36 14.52
C CYS A 62 -4.40 -6.85 13.38
N ILE A 63 -3.77 -6.23 12.39
CA ILE A 63 -4.46 -5.68 11.22
C ILE A 63 -4.53 -6.73 10.12
N ARG A 64 -5.73 -7.07 9.65
CA ARG A 64 -5.95 -7.99 8.53
C ARG A 64 -6.97 -7.41 7.57
N ILE A 65 -6.50 -6.58 6.65
CA ILE A 65 -7.34 -5.91 5.66
C ILE A 65 -7.00 -6.51 4.30
N ASN A 66 -7.88 -7.37 3.78
CA ASN A 66 -7.65 -7.99 2.49
C ASN A 66 -8.89 -8.11 1.62
N ASN A 67 -8.68 -7.98 0.31
CA ASN A 67 -9.72 -8.11 -0.71
C ASN A 67 -10.95 -7.25 -0.40
N THR A 68 -10.70 -6.00 0.00
CA THR A 68 -11.74 -5.00 0.27
C THR A 68 -11.82 -3.96 -0.84
N LYS A 69 -12.88 -3.15 -0.82
CA LYS A 69 -13.05 -1.98 -1.69
C LYS A 69 -12.53 -0.69 -1.07
N LEU A 70 -11.78 -0.77 0.02
CA LEU A 70 -11.27 0.42 0.69
C LEU A 70 -10.46 1.26 -0.29
N VAL A 71 -10.67 2.57 -0.25
CA VAL A 71 -9.86 3.54 -1.01
C VAL A 71 -8.92 4.32 -0.10
N ASP A 72 -9.13 4.26 1.22
CA ASP A 72 -8.32 4.93 2.22
C ASP A 72 -8.21 4.11 3.52
N LEU A 73 -7.14 4.38 4.28
CA LEU A 73 -6.86 3.74 5.57
C LEU A 73 -6.87 4.75 6.73
N SER A 74 -7.44 5.94 6.54
CA SER A 74 -7.35 7.04 7.52
C SER A 74 -7.96 6.68 8.88
N PHE A 75 -8.94 5.78 8.90
CA PHE A 75 -9.53 5.29 10.16
C PHE A 75 -8.54 4.54 11.05
N LEU A 76 -7.44 4.01 10.50
CA LEU A 76 -6.42 3.30 11.28
C LEU A 76 -5.68 4.22 12.27
N GLU A 77 -5.72 5.54 12.06
CA GLU A 77 -5.17 6.52 12.99
C GLU A 77 -5.79 6.45 14.39
N LYS A 78 -7.00 5.91 14.52
CA LYS A 78 -7.67 5.72 15.80
C LYS A 78 -7.09 4.57 16.63
N PHE A 79 -6.15 3.79 16.09
CA PHE A 79 -5.61 2.60 16.75
C PHE A 79 -4.07 2.64 16.84
N ARG A 80 -3.47 3.84 16.93
CA ARG A 80 -2.00 4.01 16.96
C ARG A 80 -1.38 3.53 18.27
N ASP A 81 -2.09 3.67 19.40
CA ASP A 81 -1.74 2.98 20.65
C ASP A 81 -1.99 1.46 20.49
N PHE A 82 -1.00 0.79 19.92
CA PHE A 82 -1.10 -0.58 19.44
C PHE A 82 -0.15 -1.54 20.16
N THR A 83 -0.69 -2.68 20.57
CA THR A 83 0.07 -3.84 21.03
C THR A 83 -0.21 -5.05 20.15
N ALA A 84 0.81 -5.55 19.45
CA ALA A 84 0.68 -6.71 18.58
C ALA A 84 0.39 -7.99 19.39
N MET A 85 -0.64 -8.72 18.97
CA MET A 85 -0.97 -10.02 19.55
C MET A 85 0.01 -11.09 19.05
N PRO A 86 0.62 -11.89 19.95
CA PRO A 86 1.52 -12.98 19.55
C PRO A 86 0.85 -13.95 18.59
N ASN A 87 1.60 -14.43 17.60
CA ASN A 87 1.12 -15.36 16.56
C ASN A 87 -0.05 -14.84 15.69
N CYS A 88 -0.33 -13.54 15.71
CA CYS A 88 -1.26 -12.95 14.75
C CYS A 88 -0.51 -12.24 13.61
N GLN A 89 -0.61 -12.80 12.40
CA GLN A 89 -0.10 -12.14 11.19
C GLN A 89 -0.85 -10.84 10.90
N GLN A 90 -0.09 -9.84 10.43
CA GLN A 90 -0.56 -8.51 10.10
C GLN A 90 -0.32 -8.21 8.62
N TYR A 91 -1.37 -7.82 7.90
CA TYR A 91 -1.26 -7.46 6.49
C TYR A 91 -2.37 -6.52 6.00
N ILE A 92 -2.04 -5.75 4.97
CA ILE A 92 -2.97 -5.02 4.11
C ILE A 92 -2.68 -5.45 2.68
N ALA A 93 -3.56 -6.27 2.09
CA ALA A 93 -3.25 -6.87 0.81
C ALA A 93 -4.44 -7.20 -0.09
N GLY A 94 -4.25 -7.14 -1.42
CA GLY A 94 -5.29 -7.50 -2.37
C GLY A 94 -6.40 -6.46 -2.50
N ASN A 95 -6.19 -5.23 -2.02
CA ASN A 95 -7.20 -4.17 -2.08
C ASN A 95 -7.01 -3.36 -3.37
N GLU A 96 -7.73 -3.73 -4.43
CA GLU A 96 -7.54 -3.22 -5.80
C GLU A 96 -7.85 -1.72 -5.97
N GLU A 97 -8.62 -1.13 -5.06
CA GLU A 97 -8.98 0.29 -5.06
C GLU A 97 -8.15 1.10 -4.04
N LEU A 98 -7.34 0.43 -3.22
CA LEU A 98 -6.55 1.06 -2.16
C LEU A 98 -5.13 1.35 -2.62
N CYS A 99 -4.78 2.62 -2.73
CA CYS A 99 -3.40 3.03 -2.89
C CYS A 99 -2.75 3.28 -1.53
N VAL A 100 -1.56 2.69 -1.29
CA VAL A 100 -0.74 2.93 -0.09
C VAL A 100 0.61 3.49 -0.51
N GLU A 101 0.65 4.80 -0.78
CA GLU A 101 1.81 5.47 -1.38
C GLU A 101 3.05 5.48 -0.46
N ASP A 102 2.88 5.89 0.81
CA ASP A 102 3.92 5.83 1.82
C ASP A 102 3.46 5.01 3.04
N PRO A 103 3.90 3.74 3.16
CA PRO A 103 3.55 2.90 4.28
C PRO A 103 4.34 3.19 5.56
N SER A 104 5.20 4.22 5.61
CA SER A 104 6.10 4.45 6.74
C SER A 104 5.35 4.68 8.06
N GLU A 105 4.32 5.53 8.05
CA GLU A 105 3.48 5.77 9.23
C GLU A 105 2.74 4.50 9.69
N LEU A 106 2.19 3.73 8.74
CA LEU A 106 1.52 2.46 9.05
C LEU A 106 2.48 1.46 9.68
N ARG A 107 3.74 1.42 9.24
CA ARG A 107 4.77 0.52 9.82
C ARG A 107 5.26 1.00 11.18
N GLU A 108 5.19 2.30 11.46
CA GLU A 108 5.45 2.87 12.78
C GLU A 108 4.33 2.49 13.76
N TRP A 109 3.06 2.67 13.37
CA TRP A 109 1.91 2.35 14.22
C TRP A 109 1.70 0.84 14.38
N PHE A 110 1.95 0.06 13.33
CA PHE A 110 1.75 -1.38 13.31
C PHE A 110 3.06 -2.10 12.94
N PRO A 111 3.99 -2.25 13.91
CA PRO A 111 5.27 -2.91 13.65
C PRO A 111 5.10 -4.31 13.05
N GLY A 112 5.78 -4.56 11.94
CA GLY A 112 5.76 -5.84 11.23
C GLY A 112 4.56 -6.06 10.30
N ILE A 113 3.76 -5.03 9.99
CA ILE A 113 2.69 -5.12 9.00
C ILE A 113 3.25 -5.34 7.58
N ASN A 114 2.69 -6.31 6.86
CA ASN A 114 3.01 -6.57 5.46
C ASN A 114 2.01 -5.86 4.54
N ILE A 115 2.50 -5.11 3.55
CA ILE A 115 1.64 -4.36 2.62
C ILE A 115 2.06 -4.74 1.21
N TYR A 116 1.15 -5.36 0.46
CA TYR A 116 1.42 -5.94 -0.86
C TYR A 116 0.11 -6.12 -1.64
N ASP A 117 0.17 -6.31 -2.96
CA ASP A 117 -1.02 -6.63 -3.77
C ASP A 117 -2.19 -5.63 -3.69
N ASN A 118 -1.95 -4.38 -3.28
CA ASN A 118 -2.95 -3.30 -3.32
C ASN A 118 -2.85 -2.51 -4.64
N MET A 119 -3.70 -1.49 -4.81
CA MET A 119 -3.67 -0.60 -5.98
C MET A 119 -2.31 0.07 -6.11
N GLU A 120 -1.69 -0.14 -7.27
CA GLU A 120 -0.51 0.55 -7.74
C GLU A 120 -0.66 0.68 -9.25
N PRO A 121 -0.19 1.76 -9.91
CA PRO A 121 0.48 2.93 -9.35
C PRO A 121 -0.44 3.89 -8.56
N CYS A 122 0.16 4.64 -7.64
CA CYS A 122 -0.52 5.62 -6.78
C CYS A 122 -0.51 7.03 -7.41
N GLY A 123 -1.61 7.47 -8.02
CA GLY A 123 -1.80 8.85 -8.48
C GLY A 123 -1.18 9.22 -9.84
N ASP A 124 -1.34 10.50 -10.22
CA ASP A 124 -1.21 10.99 -11.60
C ASP A 124 0.20 10.97 -12.21
N HIS A 125 1.24 10.78 -11.38
CA HIS A 125 2.65 10.78 -11.82
C HIS A 125 3.36 9.43 -11.61
N GLN A 126 2.63 8.41 -11.16
CA GLN A 126 3.13 7.06 -11.06
C GLN A 126 2.57 6.23 -12.20
N CYS A 127 3.42 5.47 -12.87
CA CYS A 127 3.03 4.64 -14.02
C CYS A 127 3.66 3.27 -13.91
N TYR A 128 3.00 2.26 -14.48
CA TYR A 128 3.62 0.95 -14.57
C TYR A 128 4.93 1.01 -15.36
N GLY A 129 5.91 0.24 -14.89
CA GLY A 129 7.08 -0.13 -15.67
C GLY A 129 6.69 -1.04 -16.83
N GLY A 130 7.58 -1.16 -17.81
CA GLY A 130 7.36 -2.02 -18.96
C GLY A 130 8.50 -1.92 -19.98
N ALA A 131 8.27 -2.51 -21.15
CA ALA A 131 9.16 -2.34 -22.29
C ALA A 131 9.07 -0.89 -22.81
N VAL A 132 10.22 -0.26 -23.03
CA VAL A 132 10.32 1.09 -23.58
C VAL A 132 10.12 1.02 -25.09
N THR A 133 8.85 1.11 -25.50
CA THR A 133 8.39 1.34 -26.87
C THR A 133 8.09 2.82 -27.09
N GLU A 134 7.84 3.23 -28.34
CA GLU A 134 7.34 4.58 -28.64
C GLU A 134 6.01 4.86 -27.93
N SER A 135 5.04 3.93 -28.00
CA SER A 135 3.76 4.06 -27.32
C SER A 135 3.90 4.20 -25.81
N TYR A 136 4.79 3.40 -25.20
CA TYR A 136 5.07 3.49 -23.78
C TYR A 136 5.59 4.89 -23.41
N LEU A 137 6.53 5.44 -24.18
CA LEU A 137 7.07 6.77 -23.92
C LEU A 137 6.00 7.86 -24.02
N GLU A 138 5.07 7.76 -24.97
CA GLU A 138 3.95 8.69 -25.14
C GLU A 138 2.94 8.60 -23.99
N GLU A 139 2.49 7.39 -23.66
CA GLU A 139 1.49 7.12 -22.62
C GLU A 139 1.99 7.51 -21.21
N THR A 140 3.31 7.55 -21.04
CA THR A 140 3.95 7.76 -19.74
C THR A 140 4.73 9.08 -19.66
N ALA A 141 4.35 10.06 -20.47
CA ALA A 141 5.05 11.33 -20.62
C ALA A 141 5.14 12.18 -19.34
N GLU A 142 4.20 12.01 -18.42
CA GLU A 142 4.12 12.79 -17.16
C GLU A 142 4.58 12.01 -15.93
N CYS A 143 5.06 10.77 -16.10
CA CYS A 143 5.43 9.92 -14.99
C CYS A 143 6.81 10.29 -14.43
N THR A 144 6.86 10.54 -13.12
CA THR A 144 8.12 10.73 -12.38
C THR A 144 8.54 9.44 -11.67
N THR A 145 7.61 8.50 -11.45
CA THR A 145 7.87 7.22 -10.81
C THR A 145 7.37 6.07 -11.68
N ARG A 146 8.20 5.02 -11.81
CA ARG A 146 7.87 3.80 -12.54
C ARG A 146 7.71 2.61 -11.59
N VAL A 147 6.51 2.06 -11.52
CA VAL A 147 6.18 0.91 -10.66
C VAL A 147 6.41 -0.40 -11.43
N GLY A 148 7.46 -1.12 -11.07
CA GLY A 148 7.91 -2.33 -11.77
C GLY A 148 9.18 -2.12 -12.57
N ASP A 149 9.52 -3.11 -13.41
CA ASP A 149 10.74 -3.10 -14.21
C ASP A 149 10.61 -2.17 -15.43
N LEU A 150 11.68 -1.43 -15.75
CA LEU A 150 11.80 -0.65 -16.98
C LEU A 150 12.79 -1.34 -17.92
N ILE A 151 12.35 -1.69 -19.13
CA ILE A 151 13.09 -2.59 -20.02
C ILE A 151 13.37 -1.90 -21.36
N ILE A 152 14.63 -1.65 -21.70
CA ILE A 152 15.05 -1.14 -23.01
C ILE A 152 15.74 -2.27 -23.78
N THR A 153 15.12 -2.75 -24.85
CA THR A 153 15.65 -3.86 -25.65
C THR A 153 15.26 -3.75 -27.12
N GLN A 154 16.04 -4.38 -28.00
CA GLN A 154 15.78 -4.51 -29.44
C GLN A 154 15.76 -3.19 -30.22
N TRP A 155 16.41 -2.14 -29.71
CA TRP A 155 16.52 -0.87 -30.43
C TRP A 155 17.75 -0.83 -31.34
N HIS A 156 17.57 -0.36 -32.58
CA HIS A 156 18.62 -0.07 -33.55
C HIS A 156 18.73 1.45 -33.78
N GLY A 157 19.27 2.13 -32.79
CA GLY A 157 19.34 3.59 -32.67
C GLY A 157 18.75 4.08 -31.37
N LYS A 158 18.86 5.39 -31.11
CA LYS A 158 18.22 6.04 -29.97
C LYS A 158 16.69 6.06 -30.19
N PRO A 159 15.87 5.53 -29.26
CA PRO A 159 14.42 5.52 -29.41
C PRO A 159 13.87 6.94 -29.56
N PRO A 160 12.87 7.16 -30.43
CA PRO A 160 12.20 8.45 -30.51
C PRO A 160 11.63 8.85 -29.15
N ASN A 161 11.70 10.14 -28.82
CA ASN A 161 11.16 10.71 -27.58
C ASN A 161 11.72 10.10 -26.26
N ILE A 162 12.81 9.32 -26.29
CA ILE A 162 13.39 8.73 -25.07
C ILE A 162 13.77 9.77 -23.99
N ASN A 163 13.98 11.02 -24.39
CA ASN A 163 14.21 12.13 -23.46
C ASN A 163 13.05 12.34 -22.48
N ILE A 164 11.86 11.80 -22.72
CA ILE A 164 10.76 11.76 -21.74
C ILE A 164 11.20 11.09 -20.43
N LEU A 165 12.06 10.06 -20.52
CA LEU A 165 12.57 9.34 -19.34
C LEU A 165 13.35 10.26 -18.39
N TYR A 166 13.77 11.45 -18.85
CA TYR A 166 14.41 12.47 -18.04
C TYR A 166 13.56 12.90 -16.83
N LYS A 167 12.23 12.83 -16.92
CA LYS A 167 11.35 13.15 -15.79
C LYS A 167 11.35 12.06 -14.70
N THR A 168 11.84 10.87 -15.01
CA THR A 168 11.88 9.73 -14.08
C THR A 168 12.87 10.02 -12.95
N LYS A 169 12.36 10.00 -11.72
CA LYS A 169 13.13 10.08 -10.47
C LYS A 169 13.29 8.71 -9.82
N GLU A 170 12.26 7.88 -9.87
CA GLU A 170 12.27 6.57 -9.22
C GLU A 170 11.84 5.44 -10.16
N ILE A 171 12.53 4.31 -10.07
CA ILE A 171 12.12 3.03 -10.64
C ILE A 171 12.00 2.04 -9.48
N HIS A 172 10.78 1.59 -9.15
CA HIS A 172 10.55 0.70 -8.01
C HIS A 172 10.94 -0.76 -8.30
N GLY A 173 11.07 -1.14 -9.58
CA GLY A 173 11.67 -2.39 -10.02
C GLY A 173 13.11 -2.22 -10.52
N ARG A 174 13.50 -3.02 -11.50
CA ARG A 174 14.83 -3.01 -12.13
C ARG A 174 14.85 -2.13 -13.38
N LEU A 175 16.00 -1.53 -13.65
CA LEU A 175 16.32 -1.00 -14.98
C LEU A 175 17.10 -2.06 -15.76
N ILE A 176 16.57 -2.49 -16.91
CA ILE A 176 17.13 -3.58 -17.72
C ILE A 176 17.39 -3.08 -19.14
N ILE A 177 18.64 -3.15 -19.58
CA ILE A 177 19.06 -2.66 -20.89
C ILE A 177 19.89 -3.74 -21.57
N TYR A 178 19.38 -4.33 -22.66
CA TYR A 178 20.04 -5.46 -23.34
C TYR A 178 19.63 -5.54 -24.83
N HIS A 179 20.44 -6.20 -25.67
CA HIS A 179 20.17 -6.36 -27.10
C HIS A 179 19.81 -5.06 -27.85
N ASN A 180 20.59 -3.99 -27.65
CA ASN A 180 20.42 -2.73 -28.37
C ASN A 180 21.69 -2.36 -29.15
N GLN A 181 21.54 -1.56 -30.19
CA GLN A 181 22.62 -0.98 -30.96
C GLN A 181 22.40 0.55 -31.04
N GLY A 182 23.42 1.35 -30.76
CA GLY A 182 23.36 2.80 -31.01
C GLY A 182 22.38 3.61 -30.14
N LEU A 183 22.17 3.24 -28.87
CA LEU A 183 21.31 4.01 -27.94
C LEU A 183 21.83 5.43 -27.63
N GLY A 184 23.12 5.69 -27.88
CA GLY A 184 23.80 6.92 -27.47
C GLY A 184 24.00 6.97 -25.95
N ASP A 185 24.11 8.19 -25.42
CA ASP A 185 24.33 8.43 -23.99
C ASP A 185 23.04 8.28 -23.17
N PHE A 186 23.19 7.82 -21.92
CA PHE A 186 22.09 7.54 -20.99
C PHE A 186 21.61 8.78 -20.20
N ASP A 187 21.86 9.99 -20.70
CA ASP A 187 21.47 11.26 -20.04
C ASP A 187 19.96 11.39 -19.82
N TYR A 188 19.15 10.61 -20.56
CA TYR A 188 17.72 10.48 -20.33
C TYR A 188 17.36 9.80 -19.00
N PHE A 189 18.34 9.27 -18.24
CA PHE A 189 18.16 8.78 -16.87
C PHE A 189 18.87 9.63 -15.81
N LYS A 190 19.39 10.82 -16.17
CA LYS A 190 20.25 11.59 -15.25
C LYS A 190 19.58 12.05 -13.96
N ASN A 191 18.24 12.10 -13.92
CA ASN A 191 17.47 12.48 -12.73
C ASN A 191 16.97 11.27 -11.94
N VAL A 192 17.32 10.04 -12.33
CA VAL A 192 16.97 8.84 -11.56
C VAL A 192 17.79 8.84 -10.28
N GLU A 193 17.10 8.99 -9.16
CA GLU A 193 17.68 9.03 -7.82
C GLU A 193 17.66 7.64 -7.17
N LYS A 194 16.69 6.79 -7.55
CA LYS A 194 16.46 5.48 -6.93
C LYS A 194 16.05 4.41 -7.93
N ILE A 195 16.70 3.26 -7.85
CA ILE A 195 16.35 2.03 -8.58
C ILE A 195 16.15 0.91 -7.55
N GLY A 196 15.02 0.22 -7.66
CA GLY A 196 14.59 -0.83 -6.76
C GLY A 196 15.19 -2.20 -7.09
N LYS A 197 14.49 -3.23 -6.62
CA LYS A 197 14.86 -4.64 -6.75
C LYS A 197 13.75 -5.36 -7.54
N PRO A 198 14.03 -6.54 -8.12
CA PRO A 198 13.01 -7.29 -8.85
C PRO A 198 11.74 -7.47 -8.01
N SER A 199 10.59 -7.15 -8.60
CA SER A 199 9.30 -7.43 -7.97
C SER A 199 9.12 -8.95 -7.92
N ILE A 200 8.79 -9.48 -6.73
CA ILE A 200 8.60 -10.92 -6.48
C ILE A 200 7.23 -11.39 -7.03
N ARG A 201 6.41 -10.50 -7.60
CA ARG A 201 5.16 -10.89 -8.26
C ARG A 201 5.45 -11.68 -9.53
N GLY A 202 5.14 -12.97 -9.50
CA GLY A 202 4.94 -13.84 -10.66
C GLY A 202 6.19 -14.00 -11.51
N GLY A 203 6.82 -15.17 -11.39
CA GLY A 203 8.08 -15.49 -12.06
C GLY A 203 8.14 -15.05 -13.52
N PHE A 204 9.30 -14.54 -13.89
CA PHE A 204 9.75 -14.44 -15.28
C PHE A 204 9.24 -15.65 -16.06
N ALA A 205 8.32 -15.43 -16.99
CA ALA A 205 8.34 -16.25 -18.18
C ALA A 205 9.75 -16.07 -18.77
N PRO A 206 10.55 -17.13 -18.93
CA PRO A 206 11.83 -17.01 -19.59
C PRO A 206 11.54 -16.52 -21.01
N LEU A 207 12.15 -15.41 -21.39
CA LEU A 207 12.17 -14.97 -22.78
C LEU A 207 13.03 -16.00 -23.54
N THR A 208 12.36 -16.93 -24.21
CA THR A 208 12.92 -17.72 -25.31
C THR A 208 13.06 -16.86 -26.55
#